data_AF-A0A0D4CJB7-F1
#
_entry.id   AF-A0A0D4CJB7-F1
#
_cell.length_a   1.000
_cell.length_b   1.000
_cell.length_c   1.000
_cell.angle_alpha   90.00
_cell.angle_beta   90.00
_cell.angle_gamma   90.00
#
_symmetry.space_group_name_H-M   'P 1'
#
loop_
_entity.id
_entity.type
_entity.pdbx_description
1 polymer ?
#
loop_
_entity_poly.entity_id
_entity_poly.type
_entity_poly.pdbx_seq_one_letter_code
_entity_poly.pdbx_strand_id
1 'polypeptide(L)'
;MQIKVNGKDVNLNFGVRFIRELDQKAGLTLTVQGIKQNFGMALTKVIPALQSYDVAVLAELLYCAAWDNQKRPSLSDIDAFLDDTNTDIDKLFDDVQEELKSSNAARTATKNLKA
;
A
#
# COMPACT_ATOMS: atom_id res chain seq x y z
N MET A 1 6.49 6.72 -7.54
CA MET A 1 5.50 7.71 -8.02
C MET A 1 5.25 8.83 -7.01
N GLN A 2 4.50 9.86 -7.41
CA GLN A 2 4.03 10.96 -6.57
C GLN A 2 2.52 11.15 -6.78
N ILE A 3 1.79 11.46 -5.71
CA ILE A 3 0.36 11.82 -5.73
C ILE A 3 0.16 13.16 -5.05
N LYS A 4 -1.01 13.79 -5.25
CA LYS A 4 -1.36 15.05 -4.59
C LYS A 4 -2.49 14.81 -3.60
N VAL A 5 -2.18 14.87 -2.30
CA VAL A 5 -3.14 14.71 -1.20
C VAL A 5 -3.34 16.06 -0.53
N ASN A 6 -4.58 16.55 -0.45
CA ASN A 6 -4.91 17.84 0.16
C ASN A 6 -4.05 19.02 -0.38
N GLY A 7 -3.85 19.03 -1.71
CA GLY A 7 -3.06 20.05 -2.41
C GLY A 7 -1.55 19.97 -2.21
N LYS A 8 -1.04 18.97 -1.48
CA LYS A 8 0.39 18.76 -1.21
C LYS A 8 0.89 17.55 -1.99
N ASP A 9 2.10 17.69 -2.51
CA ASP A 9 2.77 16.58 -3.18
C ASP A 9 3.27 15.57 -2.14
N VAL A 10 2.91 14.30 -2.34
CA VAL A 10 3.27 13.17 -1.48
C VAL A 10 4.03 12.16 -2.32
N ASN A 11 5.29 11.93 -1.95
CA ASN A 11 6.13 10.94 -2.62
C ASN A 11 5.82 9.53 -2.08
N LEU A 12 5.57 8.58 -2.97
CA LEU A 12 5.31 7.20 -2.61
C LEU A 12 6.55 6.35 -2.91
N ASN A 13 7.13 5.78 -1.85
CA ASN A 13 8.35 4.99 -1.90
C ASN A 13 8.05 3.51 -1.63
N PHE A 14 8.16 2.69 -2.66
CA PHE A 14 7.90 1.25 -2.64
C PHE A 14 9.13 0.40 -2.28
N GLY A 15 10.01 0.91 -1.42
CA GLY A 15 11.22 0.21 -0.95
C GLY A 15 10.96 -0.80 0.19
N VAL A 16 12.04 -1.38 0.72
CA VAL A 16 11.97 -2.38 1.81
C VAL A 16 11.29 -1.83 3.07
N ARG A 17 11.48 -0.54 3.38
CA ARG A 17 10.80 0.09 4.53
C ARG A 17 9.29 0.14 4.34
N PHE A 18 8.81 0.39 3.13
CA PHE A 18 7.39 0.30 2.81
C PHE A 18 6.86 -1.11 3.07
N ILE A 19 7.57 -2.16 2.63
CA ILE A 19 7.18 -3.56 2.88
C ILE A 19 7.06 -3.83 4.38
N ARG A 20 8.03 -3.35 5.17
CA ARG A 20 8.01 -3.54 6.64
C ARG A 20 6.85 -2.80 7.31
N GLU A 21 6.50 -1.60 6.86
CA GLU A 21 5.33 -0.88 7.38
C GLU A 21 4.03 -1.58 6.99
N LEU A 22 3.96 -2.10 5.77
CA LEU A 22 2.84 -2.89 5.30
C LEU A 22 2.70 -4.21 6.08
N ASP A 23 3.81 -4.89 6.37
CA ASP A 23 3.83 -6.09 7.23
C ASP A 23 3.27 -5.80 8.62
N GLN A 24 3.59 -4.64 9.21
CA GLN A 24 3.05 -4.28 10.53
C GLN A 24 1.53 -4.07 10.53
N LYS A 25 0.96 -3.57 9.42
CA LYS A 25 -0.46 -3.22 9.32
C LYS A 25 -1.32 -4.33 8.74
N ALA A 26 -0.86 -4.93 7.65
CA ALA A 26 -1.59 -5.90 6.85
C ALA A 26 -0.91 -7.28 6.81
N GLY A 27 0.12 -7.51 7.62
CA GLY A 27 0.80 -8.79 7.72
C GLY A 27 -0.09 -9.88 8.32
N LEU A 28 0.23 -11.13 7.96
CA LEU A 28 -0.45 -12.29 8.49
C LEU A 28 -0.20 -12.38 10.00
N THR A 29 -1.28 -12.24 10.77
CA THR A 29 -1.24 -12.37 12.23
C THR A 29 -1.93 -13.66 12.65
N LEU A 30 -1.22 -14.53 13.37
CA LEU A 30 -1.75 -15.77 13.93
C LEU A 30 -1.71 -15.70 15.46
N THR A 31 -2.70 -16.31 16.10
CA THR A 31 -2.69 -16.50 17.56
C THR A 31 -2.13 -17.88 17.85
N VAL A 32 -0.92 -17.93 18.41
CA VAL A 32 -0.26 -19.18 18.80
C VAL A 32 -0.17 -19.19 20.32
N GLN A 33 -0.77 -20.21 20.94
CA GLN A 33 -0.81 -20.33 22.41
C GLN A 33 -1.34 -19.07 23.13
N GLY A 34 -2.34 -18.39 22.53
CA GLY A 34 -2.95 -17.17 23.08
C GLY A 34 -2.17 -15.88 22.81
N ILE A 35 -1.00 -15.94 22.15
CA ILE A 35 -0.20 -14.77 21.79
C ILE A 35 -0.37 -14.46 20.30
N LYS A 36 -0.74 -13.21 19.97
CA LYS A 36 -0.75 -12.73 18.59
C LYS A 36 0.68 -12.52 18.09
N GLN A 37 1.05 -13.19 17.01
CA GLN A 37 2.34 -13.05 16.34
C GLN A 37 2.13 -12.63 14.89
N ASN A 38 2.90 -11.63 14.45
CA ASN A 38 2.89 -11.13 13.08
C ASN A 38 4.02 -11.80 12.29
N PHE A 39 3.67 -12.44 11.18
CA PHE A 39 4.59 -13.18 10.30
C PHE A 39 4.96 -12.41 9.03
N GLY A 40 4.55 -11.14 8.92
CA GLY A 40 4.73 -10.32 7.74
C GLY A 40 3.92 -10.85 6.56
N MET A 41 4.54 -10.95 5.39
CA MET A 41 3.90 -11.42 4.16
C MET A 41 2.70 -10.57 3.71
N ALA A 42 2.63 -9.28 4.08
CA ALA A 42 1.47 -8.45 3.75
C ALA A 42 1.18 -8.39 2.25
N LEU A 43 2.22 -8.43 1.40
CA LEU A 43 2.07 -8.42 -0.05
C LEU A 43 1.28 -9.62 -0.60
N THR A 44 1.24 -10.77 0.09
CA THR A 44 0.45 -11.93 -0.35
C THR A 44 -1.06 -11.70 -0.23
N LYS A 45 -1.47 -10.80 0.68
CA LYS A 45 -2.86 -10.35 0.85
C LYS A 45 -3.14 -9.09 0.03
N VAL A 46 -2.23 -8.12 0.07
CA VAL A 46 -2.45 -6.80 -0.53
C VAL A 46 -2.52 -6.87 -2.04
N ILE A 47 -1.67 -7.65 -2.71
CA ILE A 47 -1.67 -7.71 -4.17
C ILE A 47 -3.00 -8.26 -4.74
N PRO A 48 -3.54 -9.40 -4.28
CA PRO A 48 -4.86 -9.85 -4.72
C PRO A 48 -5.97 -8.84 -4.43
N ALA A 49 -5.93 -8.16 -3.28
CA ALA A 49 -6.93 -7.15 -2.94
C ALA A 49 -6.89 -5.93 -3.87
N LEU A 50 -5.69 -5.49 -4.28
CA LEU A 50 -5.53 -4.45 -5.30
C LEU A 50 -6.06 -4.90 -6.67
N GLN A 51 -5.86 -6.17 -7.04
CA GLN A 51 -6.40 -6.73 -8.28
C GLN A 51 -7.94 -6.83 -8.27
N SER A 52 -8.54 -6.92 -7.08
CA SER A 52 -9.99 -6.84 -6.88
C SER A 52 -10.49 -5.42 -6.60
N TYR A 53 -9.66 -4.39 -6.82
CA TYR A 53 -10.01 -2.98 -6.62
C TYR A 53 -10.48 -2.64 -5.20
N ASP A 54 -9.88 -3.25 -4.17
CA ASP A 54 -10.16 -2.92 -2.77
C ASP A 54 -9.53 -1.57 -2.40
N VAL A 55 -10.37 -0.53 -2.33
CA VAL A 55 -9.96 0.87 -2.06
C VAL A 55 -9.42 1.04 -0.64
N ALA A 56 -9.91 0.27 0.34
CA ALA A 56 -9.40 0.35 1.71
C ALA A 56 -7.95 -0.17 1.79
N VAL A 57 -7.65 -1.24 1.04
CA VAL A 57 -6.27 -1.74 0.91
C VAL A 57 -5.39 -0.75 0.14
N LEU A 58 -5.92 -0.08 -0.88
CA LEU A 58 -5.21 1.00 -1.57
C LEU A 58 -4.83 2.12 -0.58
N ALA A 59 -5.77 2.57 0.26
CA ALA A 59 -5.51 3.61 1.27
C ALA A 59 -4.36 3.24 2.22
N GLU A 60 -4.38 2.03 2.78
CA GLU A 60 -3.32 1.56 3.67
C GLU A 60 -1.96 1.47 2.96
N LEU A 61 -1.96 1.03 1.71
CA LEU A 61 -0.75 0.95 0.90
C LEU A 61 -0.16 2.35 0.65
N LEU A 62 -0.98 3.30 0.22
CA LEU A 62 -0.56 4.69 -0.02
C LEU A 62 0.01 5.29 1.27
N TYR A 63 -0.65 5.04 2.40
CA TYR A 63 -0.16 5.48 3.71
C TYR A 63 1.21 4.90 4.01
N CYS A 64 1.39 3.58 3.86
CA CYS A 64 2.67 2.90 4.07
C CYS A 64 3.76 3.42 3.13
N ALA A 65 3.43 3.67 1.86
CA ALA A 65 4.39 4.13 0.86
C ALA A 65 4.82 5.58 1.09
N ALA A 66 4.01 6.39 1.79
CA ALA A 66 4.32 7.77 2.13
C ALA A 66 5.32 7.95 3.30
N TRP A 67 5.99 6.89 3.76
CA TRP A 67 6.83 6.89 4.97
C TRP A 67 7.96 7.92 4.99
N ASP A 68 8.48 8.32 3.84
CA ASP A 68 9.66 9.21 3.69
C ASP A 68 9.29 10.69 3.56
N ASN A 69 7.99 11.02 3.63
CA ASN A 69 7.55 12.42 3.54
C ASN A 69 7.74 13.12 4.88
N GLN A 70 8.41 14.27 4.88
CA GLN A 70 8.57 15.12 6.07
C GLN A 70 7.22 15.48 6.72
N LYS A 71 6.20 15.72 5.90
CA LYS A 71 4.80 15.87 6.31
C LYS A 71 3.99 14.73 5.73
N ARG A 72 4.13 13.54 6.33
CA ARG A 72 3.36 12.36 5.96
C ARG A 72 1.86 12.63 6.14
N PRO A 73 1.01 12.34 5.13
CA PRO A 73 -0.44 12.41 5.29
C PRO A 73 -0.92 11.39 6.31
N SER A 74 -1.96 11.72 7.07
CA SER A 74 -2.66 10.74 7.89
C SER A 74 -3.44 9.76 7.01
N LEU A 75 -3.89 8.63 7.58
CA LEU A 75 -4.77 7.73 6.84
C LEU A 75 -6.08 8.44 6.45
N SER A 76 -6.63 9.26 7.34
CA SER A 76 -7.84 10.03 7.06
C SER A 76 -7.65 11.09 5.96
N ASP A 77 -6.44 11.65 5.81
CA ASP A 77 -6.14 12.52 4.65
C ASP A 77 -6.16 11.73 3.34
N ILE A 78 -5.71 10.48 3.37
CA ILE A 78 -5.71 9.59 2.20
C ILE A 78 -7.14 9.12 1.89
N ASP A 79 -7.92 8.76 2.91
CA ASP A 79 -9.33 8.40 2.75
C ASP A 79 -10.09 9.56 2.09
N ALA A 80 -9.93 10.79 2.59
CA ALA A 80 -10.54 11.97 1.99
C ALA A 80 -10.08 12.24 0.54
N PHE A 81 -8.82 11.94 0.22
CA PHE A 81 -8.31 12.03 -1.15
C PHE A 81 -8.96 10.97 -2.07
N LEU A 82 -9.17 9.74 -1.58
CA LEU A 82 -9.81 8.67 -2.35
C LEU A 82 -11.31 8.88 -2.50
N ASP A 83 -11.98 9.51 -1.52
CA ASP A 83 -13.40 9.84 -1.56
C ASP A 83 -13.72 11.08 -2.43
N ASP A 84 -12.71 11.85 -2.86
CA ASP A 84 -12.89 13.00 -3.75
C ASP A 84 -13.34 12.54 -5.14
N THR A 85 -14.48 13.06 -5.60
CA THR A 85 -15.05 12.79 -6.93
C THR A 85 -14.14 13.12 -8.11
N ASN A 86 -13.10 13.93 -7.89
CA ASN A 86 -12.12 14.29 -8.91
C ASN A 86 -10.92 13.33 -8.95
N THR A 87 -10.82 12.39 -8.00
CA THR A 87 -9.75 11.40 -7.97
C THR A 87 -10.06 10.27 -8.94
N ASP A 88 -9.20 10.10 -9.94
CA ASP A 88 -9.24 8.98 -10.87
C ASP A 88 -8.72 7.71 -10.19
N ILE A 89 -9.62 7.04 -9.46
CA ILE A 89 -9.31 5.85 -8.66
C ILE A 89 -8.83 4.69 -9.54
N ASP A 90 -9.47 4.50 -10.71
CA ASP A 90 -9.13 3.42 -11.63
C ASP A 90 -7.68 3.55 -12.10
N LYS A 91 -7.30 4.76 -12.56
CA LYS A 91 -5.92 5.03 -12.94
C LYS A 91 -4.96 4.90 -11.75
N LEU A 92 -5.36 5.32 -10.56
CA LEU A 92 -4.51 5.21 -9.37
C LEU A 92 -4.21 3.75 -9.01
N PHE A 93 -5.19 2.85 -9.16
CA PHE A 93 -4.95 1.41 -9.02
C PHE A 93 -3.95 0.90 -10.04
N ASP A 94 -4.09 1.28 -11.31
CA ASP A 94 -3.17 0.86 -12.37
C ASP A 94 -1.74 1.36 -12.10
N ASP A 95 -1.58 2.65 -11.80
CA ASP A 95 -0.29 3.27 -11.50
C ASP A 95 0.40 2.59 -10.29
N VAL A 96 -0.36 2.31 -9.22
CA VAL A 96 0.18 1.62 -8.03
C VAL A 96 0.58 0.18 -8.35
N GLN A 97 -0.23 -0.54 -9.12
CA GLN A 97 0.10 -1.91 -9.53
C GLN A 97 1.34 -1.95 -10.42
N GLU A 98 1.53 -0.97 -11.30
CA GLU A 98 2.74 -0.83 -12.11
C GLU A 98 3.98 -0.53 -11.27
N GLU A 99 3.88 0.38 -10.30
CA GLU A 99 4.98 0.69 -9.37
C GLU A 99 5.39 -0.51 -8.52
N LEU A 100 4.43 -1.33 -8.07
CA LEU A 100 4.75 -2.58 -7.37
C LEU A 100 5.45 -3.60 -8.28
N LYS A 101 5.12 -3.64 -9.58
CA LYS A 101 5.77 -4.52 -10.58
C LYS A 101 7.17 -4.02 -10.96
N SER A 102 7.41 -2.71 -10.92
CA SER A 102 8.70 -2.10 -11.29
C SER A 102 9.69 -2.01 -10.11
N SER A 103 9.19 -1.83 -8.88
CA SER A 103 10.01 -1.65 -7.68
C SER A 103 10.92 -2.85 -7.42
N ASN A 104 12.21 -2.59 -7.15
CA ASN A 104 13.16 -3.65 -6.81
C ASN A 104 12.75 -4.46 -5.57
N ALA A 105 12.11 -3.82 -4.59
CA ALA A 105 11.72 -4.48 -3.34
C ALA A 105 10.43 -5.29 -3.49
N ALA A 106 9.46 -4.83 -4.29
CA ALA A 106 8.13 -5.44 -4.39
C ALA A 106 7.97 -6.37 -5.61
N ARG A 107 8.76 -6.20 -6.68
CA ARG A 107 8.57 -6.91 -7.96
C ARG A 107 8.61 -8.43 -7.88
N THR A 108 9.35 -8.99 -6.92
CA THR A 108 9.43 -10.47 -6.78
C THR A 108 8.12 -11.03 -6.23
N ALA A 109 7.47 -10.32 -5.30
CA ALA A 109 6.18 -10.72 -4.76
C ALA A 109 5.08 -10.64 -5.82
N THR A 110 5.10 -9.63 -6.68
CA THR A 110 4.11 -9.48 -7.77
C THR A 110 4.25 -10.54 -8.87
N LYS A 111 5.45 -11.09 -9.10
CA LYS A 111 5.67 -12.20 -10.04
C LYS A 111 5.13 -13.52 -9.52
N ASN A 112 5.36 -13.81 -8.24
CA ASN A 112 5.04 -15.11 -7.63
C ASN A 112 3.53 -15.35 -7.43
N LEU A 113 2.70 -14.30 -7.53
CA LEU A 113 1.25 -14.40 -7.36
C LEU A 113 0.49 -14.68 -8.66
N LYS A 114 1.17 -14.77 -9.81
CA LYS A 114 0.57 -15.15 -11.10
C LYS A 114 0.56 -16.68 -11.36
N ALA A 115 0.73 -17.48 -10.32
CA ALA A 115 0.80 -18.94 -10.43
C ALA A 115 -0.58 -19.60 -10.39
#